data_AF-V6JDU0-F1
#
_entry.id   AF-V6JDU0-F1
#
_cell.length_a   1.000
_cell.length_b   1.000
_cell.length_c   1.000
_cell.angle_alpha   90.00
_cell.angle_beta   90.00
_cell.angle_gamma   90.00
#
_symmetry.space_group_name_H-M   'P 1'
#
loop_
_entity.id
_entity.type
_entity.pdbx_description
1 polymer ?
#
loop_
_entity_poly.entity_id
_entity_poly.type
_entity_poly.pdbx_seq_one_letter_code
_entity_poly.pdbx_strand_id
1 'polypeptide(L)'
;MLLRQHAAAAAVLAATALLTGCGHSGGTVGSGQPSRTARPSASAHHAQADALPTGMIRLGEKLPHTDNETWAVATSPLKTVRATTKAKGLPSGWIALATAFTFTNTTDQIQQVPTDLIQAARYGPDGRSAATYTDTGIDGLPLDTLTNSPDPIRVPPGGTYTARLGFAVPEAAKGQPLTLTYTNGQSTRYLEDTIPGATAAPPVASAIHPVSADKKMLAFGDWHAGNETTYLRVSAVKVTGTDASGQRACEVDLTFFNPEEEVSPLSQTPLEASVHVYYGKSLTEADTVKEYTGLSGAFIAPQRTATVTAHFTLPAKVVPGPVTIEIGNSDGLRVTYTGNVGN
;
A
#
# COMPACT_ATOMS: atom_id res chain seq x y z
N MET A 1 -25.35 49.45 -4.90
CA MET A 1 -25.77 50.38 -5.97
C MET A 1 -24.54 50.71 -6.78
N LEU A 2 -24.60 50.66 -8.13
CA LEU A 2 -23.49 50.90 -9.09
C LEU A 2 -22.32 49.89 -8.97
N LEU A 3 -22.11 48.85 -9.80
CA LEU A 3 -22.47 48.48 -11.21
C LEU A 3 -21.37 48.82 -12.24
N ARG A 4 -21.19 47.87 -13.19
CA ARG A 4 -20.32 47.84 -14.41
C ARG A 4 -18.97 47.12 -14.22
N GLN A 5 -18.74 45.93 -14.78
CA GLN A 5 -18.85 45.42 -16.18
C GLN A 5 -17.69 45.84 -17.08
N HIS A 6 -16.99 44.83 -17.63
CA HIS A 6 -16.65 44.58 -19.04
C HIS A 6 -15.47 43.59 -19.10
N ALA A 7 -15.24 42.78 -20.12
CA ALA A 7 -16.11 42.14 -21.11
C ALA A 7 -15.27 41.01 -21.76
N ALA A 8 -15.90 39.97 -22.31
CA ALA A 8 -15.17 38.92 -23.02
C ALA A 8 -14.62 39.40 -24.38
N ALA A 9 -13.52 38.82 -24.84
CA ALA A 9 -13.09 38.87 -26.23
C ALA A 9 -12.61 37.48 -26.67
N ALA A 10 -13.26 36.94 -27.71
CA ALA A 10 -12.85 35.70 -28.36
C ALA A 10 -11.87 36.00 -29.50
N ALA A 11 -11.00 35.04 -29.82
CA ALA A 11 -10.22 35.04 -31.04
C ALA A 11 -10.18 33.62 -31.63
N VAL A 12 -10.99 33.39 -32.66
CA VAL A 12 -10.85 32.26 -33.58
C VAL A 12 -9.90 32.70 -34.69
N LEU A 13 -8.90 31.90 -35.02
CA LEU A 13 -8.22 32.00 -36.31
C LEU A 13 -8.10 30.61 -36.96
N ALA A 14 -8.40 30.56 -38.25
CA ALA A 14 -8.49 29.33 -39.04
C ALA A 14 -7.18 29.01 -39.77
N ALA A 15 -7.14 27.82 -40.36
CA ALA A 15 -5.97 27.20 -40.97
C ALA A 15 -5.42 27.92 -42.22
N THR A 16 -4.17 27.59 -42.55
CA THR A 16 -3.70 27.58 -43.94
C THR A 16 -2.81 26.37 -44.17
N ALA A 17 -3.19 25.51 -45.12
CA ALA A 17 -2.33 24.47 -45.66
C ALA A 17 -1.77 24.93 -47.01
N LEU A 18 -0.51 24.62 -47.30
CA LEU A 18 0.06 24.73 -48.65
C LEU A 18 0.83 23.46 -49.01
N LEU A 19 0.44 22.90 -50.16
CA LEU A 19 1.06 21.74 -50.83
C LEU A 19 2.11 22.21 -51.85
N THR A 20 3.09 21.35 -52.14
CA THR A 20 3.86 21.13 -53.40
C THR A 20 5.25 20.56 -53.05
N GLY A 21 5.89 19.63 -53.77
CA GLY A 21 5.51 18.75 -54.89
C GLY A 21 6.52 17.57 -54.95
N CYS A 22 6.13 16.34 -55.32
CA CYS A 22 6.11 15.77 -56.69
C CYS A 22 7.40 15.00 -57.12
N GLY A 23 7.23 13.69 -57.39
CA GLY A 23 8.23 12.77 -57.99
C GLY A 23 7.97 11.31 -57.58
N HIS A 24 7.05 10.56 -58.21
CA HIS A 24 7.30 9.63 -59.36
C HIS A 24 8.54 8.73 -59.16
N SER A 25 8.51 7.38 -59.16
CA SER A 25 7.45 6.36 -59.45
C SER A 25 7.78 5.05 -58.71
N GLY A 26 6.97 3.98 -58.60
CA GLY A 26 5.60 3.68 -59.07
C GLY A 26 5.46 2.21 -59.52
N GLY A 27 4.51 1.41 -59.00
CA GLY A 27 4.44 -0.04 -59.27
C GLY A 27 3.27 -0.83 -58.64
N THR A 28 2.14 -0.88 -59.35
CA THR A 28 1.07 -1.92 -59.39
C THR A 28 0.29 -2.37 -58.12
N VAL A 29 -1.01 -2.62 -58.36
CA VAL A 29 -2.09 -2.92 -57.40
C VAL A 29 -2.20 -4.43 -57.09
N GLY A 30 -2.56 -4.82 -55.86
CA GLY A 30 -2.96 -6.20 -55.58
C GLY A 30 -3.43 -6.51 -54.16
N SER A 31 -4.75 -6.75 -54.01
CA SER A 31 -5.44 -7.34 -52.83
C SER A 31 -5.37 -6.59 -51.49
N GLY A 32 -6.48 -6.58 -50.76
CA GLY A 32 -6.66 -5.76 -49.57
C GLY A 32 -6.61 -6.52 -48.25
N GLN A 33 -6.27 -5.80 -47.19
CA GLN A 33 -6.58 -6.17 -45.81
C GLN A 33 -6.71 -4.86 -45.01
N PRO A 34 -7.74 -4.66 -44.17
CA PRO A 34 -7.80 -3.48 -43.32
C PRO A 34 -6.61 -3.50 -42.36
N SER A 35 -5.82 -2.42 -42.37
CA SER A 35 -4.69 -2.25 -41.49
C SER A 35 -5.13 -2.46 -40.05
N ARG A 36 -4.62 -3.53 -39.41
CA ARG A 36 -4.66 -3.65 -37.96
C ARG A 36 -3.90 -2.47 -37.40
N THR A 37 -4.61 -1.45 -36.91
CA THR A 37 -4.06 -0.52 -35.93
C THR A 37 -3.54 -1.36 -34.77
N ALA A 38 -2.22 -1.40 -34.63
CA ALA A 38 -1.60 -2.09 -33.51
C ALA A 38 -2.07 -1.43 -32.22
N ARG A 39 -2.96 -2.13 -31.51
CA ARG A 39 -3.31 -1.81 -30.13
C ARG A 39 -1.99 -1.68 -29.35
N PRO A 40 -1.77 -0.63 -28.55
CA PRO A 40 -0.61 -0.57 -27.67
C PRO A 40 -0.60 -1.85 -26.84
N SER A 41 0.46 -2.64 -26.95
CA SER A 41 0.58 -3.87 -26.18
C SER A 41 0.82 -3.47 -24.74
N ALA A 42 -0.11 -3.80 -23.84
CA ALA A 42 0.02 -3.59 -22.40
C ALA A 42 1.02 -4.59 -21.80
N SER A 43 2.26 -4.52 -22.28
CA SER A 43 3.33 -5.49 -22.06
C SER A 43 4.61 -4.77 -21.59
N ALA A 44 4.44 -3.82 -20.67
CA ALA A 44 5.52 -3.05 -20.05
C ALA A 44 5.73 -3.37 -18.54
N HIS A 45 4.77 -4.01 -17.87
CA HIS A 45 4.86 -4.36 -16.43
C HIS A 45 5.87 -5.50 -16.09
N HIS A 46 6.81 -5.80 -16.99
CA HIS A 46 7.84 -6.83 -16.80
C HIS A 46 9.23 -6.37 -17.28
N ALA A 47 9.77 -5.27 -16.73
CA ALA A 47 11.22 -4.98 -16.80
C ALA A 47 11.72 -3.85 -15.86
N GLN A 48 11.59 -3.98 -14.53
CA GLN A 48 12.53 -3.32 -13.61
C GLN A 48 12.49 -3.97 -12.21
N ALA A 49 13.28 -5.03 -12.01
CA ALA A 49 13.30 -5.76 -10.74
C ALA A 49 13.98 -4.99 -9.58
N ASP A 50 14.75 -3.95 -9.88
CA ASP A 50 15.54 -3.18 -8.90
C ASP A 50 15.17 -1.68 -8.81
N ALA A 51 14.34 -1.15 -9.71
CA ALA A 51 13.91 0.25 -9.62
C ALA A 51 12.68 0.39 -8.73
N LEU A 52 12.71 1.37 -7.82
CA LEU A 52 11.53 1.77 -7.09
C LEU A 52 10.60 2.63 -7.98
N PRO A 53 9.28 2.62 -7.73
CA PRO A 53 8.35 3.60 -8.29
C PRO A 53 8.78 5.05 -8.03
N THR A 54 8.39 5.97 -8.92
CA THR A 54 8.86 7.36 -8.90
C THR A 54 8.49 8.05 -7.57
N GLY A 55 9.50 8.62 -6.90
CA GLY A 55 9.33 9.32 -5.62
C GLY A 55 9.39 8.43 -4.37
N MET A 56 9.49 7.09 -4.52
CA MET A 56 9.92 6.21 -3.43
C MET A 56 11.45 6.28 -3.25
N ILE A 57 11.93 6.08 -2.02
CA ILE A 57 13.34 6.28 -1.61
C ILE A 57 13.92 4.95 -1.11
N ARG A 58 15.21 4.65 -1.31
CA ARG A 58 15.84 3.46 -0.72
C ARG A 58 16.22 3.71 0.74
N LEU A 59 16.05 2.73 1.64
CA LEU A 59 16.66 2.85 2.98
C LEU A 59 18.19 2.84 2.86
N GLY A 60 18.84 3.66 3.67
CA GLY A 60 20.27 3.98 3.54
C GLY A 60 20.55 5.30 2.82
N GLU A 61 19.55 5.90 2.20
CA GLU A 61 19.68 7.20 1.54
C GLU A 61 19.33 8.37 2.48
N LYS A 62 19.77 9.57 2.09
CA LYS A 62 19.27 10.83 2.63
C LYS A 62 17.93 11.15 1.98
N LEU A 63 16.95 11.54 2.79
CA LEU A 63 15.65 11.94 2.25
C LEU A 63 15.80 13.31 1.57
N PRO A 64 15.07 13.56 0.45
CA PRO A 64 14.96 14.89 -0.12
C PRO A 64 14.52 15.89 0.96
N HIS A 65 15.23 17.01 1.04
CA HIS A 65 15.00 18.06 2.02
C HIS A 65 14.76 19.38 1.30
N THR A 66 13.80 20.15 1.79
CA THR A 66 13.46 21.49 1.30
C THR A 66 13.55 22.53 2.41
N ASP A 67 13.79 23.79 2.06
CA ASP A 67 13.97 24.90 3.01
C ASP A 67 12.76 25.13 3.96
N ASN A 68 11.61 24.51 3.68
CA ASN A 68 10.39 24.57 4.49
C ASN A 68 10.27 23.42 5.53
N GLU A 69 11.14 22.41 5.46
CA GLU A 69 11.17 21.29 6.40
C GLU A 69 12.12 21.58 7.57
N THR A 70 11.75 21.21 8.79
CA THR A 70 12.58 21.50 10.00
C THR A 70 13.71 20.49 10.23
N TRP A 71 13.70 19.40 9.47
CA TRP A 71 14.60 18.25 9.65
C TRP A 71 15.20 17.79 8.33
N ALA A 72 16.52 17.80 8.22
CA ALA A 72 17.23 17.00 7.22
C ALA A 72 17.42 15.58 7.78
N VAL A 73 16.91 14.57 7.07
CA VAL A 73 16.83 13.19 7.57
C VAL A 73 17.68 12.26 6.72
N ALA A 74 18.52 11.46 7.37
CA ALA A 74 19.28 10.38 6.76
C ALA A 74 18.81 9.03 7.31
N THR A 75 18.74 8.01 6.47
CA THR A 75 18.40 6.65 6.89
C THR A 75 19.59 5.71 6.80
N SER A 76 19.56 4.63 7.57
CA SER A 76 20.49 3.50 7.42
C SER A 76 19.83 2.35 6.66
N PRO A 77 20.60 1.53 5.91
CA PRO A 77 20.06 0.34 5.26
C PRO A 77 19.40 -0.60 6.27
N LEU A 78 18.46 -1.41 5.79
CA LEU A 78 17.81 -2.45 6.58
C LEU A 78 18.82 -3.58 6.86
N LYS A 79 18.97 -3.96 8.14
CA LYS A 79 19.86 -5.04 8.56
C LYS A 79 19.14 -6.07 9.42
N THR A 80 19.45 -7.35 9.21
CA THR A 80 19.10 -8.40 10.16
C THR A 80 19.92 -8.22 11.44
N VAL A 81 19.26 -8.34 12.59
CA VAL A 81 19.88 -8.22 13.91
C VAL A 81 19.52 -9.42 14.77
N ARG A 82 20.37 -9.74 15.74
CA ARG A 82 20.04 -10.75 16.76
C ARG A 82 19.38 -10.05 17.93
N ALA A 83 18.07 -10.19 18.05
CA ALA A 83 17.33 -9.75 19.21
C ALA A 83 17.87 -10.43 20.49
N THR A 84 17.93 -9.67 21.59
CA THR A 84 18.32 -10.15 22.90
C THR A 84 17.15 -10.78 23.64
N THR A 85 17.43 -11.41 24.78
CA THR A 85 16.41 -11.96 25.69
C THR A 85 15.48 -10.91 26.30
N LYS A 86 15.76 -9.62 26.10
CA LYS A 86 14.92 -8.51 26.56
C LYS A 86 13.97 -7.96 25.49
N ALA A 87 14.00 -8.52 24.27
CA ALA A 87 13.13 -8.07 23.19
C ALA A 87 11.65 -8.29 23.51
N LYS A 88 10.81 -7.28 23.25
CA LYS A 88 9.35 -7.32 23.41
C LYS A 88 8.69 -7.04 22.07
N GLY A 89 7.59 -7.74 21.77
CA GLY A 89 6.84 -7.58 20.52
C GLY A 89 7.37 -8.42 19.33
N LEU A 90 8.50 -9.13 19.49
CA LEU A 90 9.04 -10.04 18.47
C LEU A 90 8.26 -11.38 18.49
N PRO A 91 7.53 -11.76 17.42
CA PRO A 91 6.81 -13.03 17.38
C PRO A 91 7.77 -14.23 17.28
N SER A 92 7.34 -15.39 17.78
CA SER A 92 8.16 -16.62 17.74
C SER A 92 8.44 -17.07 16.30
N GLY A 93 9.70 -17.38 16.01
CA GLY A 93 10.15 -17.82 14.67
C GLY A 93 10.24 -16.70 13.62
N TRP A 94 10.03 -15.44 13.99
CA TRP A 94 10.21 -14.29 13.11
C TRP A 94 11.65 -13.76 13.19
N ILE A 95 12.12 -13.16 12.09
CA ILE A 95 13.43 -12.49 12.07
C ILE A 95 13.31 -11.06 12.57
N ALA A 96 14.31 -10.64 13.35
CA ALA A 96 14.47 -9.28 13.81
C ALA A 96 15.30 -8.48 12.81
N LEU A 97 14.75 -7.34 12.39
CA LEU A 97 15.35 -6.37 11.49
C LEU A 97 15.52 -5.03 12.23
N ALA A 98 16.48 -4.23 11.80
CA ALA A 98 16.66 -2.87 12.29
C ALA A 98 17.07 -1.91 11.18
N THR A 99 16.65 -0.65 11.32
CA THR A 99 17.14 0.51 10.56
C THR A 99 17.33 1.70 11.52
N ALA A 100 17.87 2.81 11.04
CA ALA A 100 18.06 4.03 11.80
C ALA A 100 17.62 5.26 10.99
N PHE A 101 17.06 6.25 11.67
CA PHE A 101 16.70 7.55 11.14
C PHE A 101 17.49 8.61 11.93
N THR A 102 18.42 9.29 11.28
CA THR A 102 19.21 10.40 11.83
C THR A 102 18.58 11.72 11.41
N PHE A 103 18.04 12.43 12.39
CA PHE A 103 17.42 13.75 12.27
C PHE A 103 18.46 14.81 12.54
N THR A 104 18.68 15.73 11.59
CA THR A 104 19.54 16.91 11.75
C THR A 104 18.65 18.14 11.80
N ASN A 105 18.71 18.90 12.88
CA ASN A 105 17.95 20.13 13.01
C ASN A 105 18.57 21.21 12.11
N THR A 106 17.84 21.64 11.09
CA THR A 106 18.30 22.63 10.11
C THR A 106 17.88 24.06 10.45
N THR A 107 17.10 24.28 11.51
CA THR A 107 16.63 25.62 11.91
C THR A 107 17.52 26.25 12.98
N ASP A 108 17.34 27.55 13.20
CA ASP A 108 17.98 28.36 14.24
C ASP A 108 17.34 28.22 15.63
N GLN A 109 16.37 27.31 15.80
CA GLN A 109 15.61 27.08 17.03
C GLN A 109 15.77 25.64 17.52
N ILE A 110 15.46 25.40 18.80
CA ILE A 110 15.42 24.03 19.36
C ILE A 110 14.19 23.31 18.78
N GLN A 111 14.40 22.21 18.06
CA GLN A 111 13.33 21.40 17.49
C GLN A 111 13.04 20.16 18.34
N GLN A 112 11.78 19.67 18.28
CA GLN A 112 11.36 18.41 18.90
C GLN A 112 11.30 17.31 17.85
N VAL A 113 11.95 16.17 18.13
CA VAL A 113 11.95 15.02 17.21
C VAL A 113 10.51 14.52 17.03
N PRO A 114 10.02 14.28 15.81
CA PRO A 114 8.64 13.87 15.60
C PRO A 114 8.35 12.51 16.26
N THR A 115 7.14 12.36 16.79
CA THR A 115 6.72 11.23 17.64
C THR A 115 6.24 10.03 16.84
N ASP A 116 5.60 10.27 15.70
CA ASP A 116 4.89 9.27 14.89
C ASP A 116 5.60 9.01 13.56
N LEU A 117 6.88 8.64 13.66
CA LEU A 117 7.80 8.55 12.51
C LEU A 117 7.37 7.57 11.43
N ILE A 118 6.75 6.44 11.80
CA ILE A 118 6.37 5.36 10.88
C ILE A 118 4.89 5.06 11.06
N GLN A 119 4.10 5.40 10.06
CA GLN A 119 2.66 5.13 10.01
C GLN A 119 2.35 3.68 9.62
N ALA A 120 3.22 3.07 8.81
CA ALA A 120 3.09 1.67 8.40
C ALA A 120 4.44 1.06 8.04
N ALA A 121 4.60 -0.23 8.33
CA ALA A 121 5.69 -1.05 7.83
C ALA A 121 5.07 -2.32 7.23
N ARG A 122 5.24 -2.56 5.93
CA ARG A 122 4.58 -3.66 5.20
C ARG A 122 5.60 -4.46 4.39
N TYR A 123 5.49 -5.78 4.39
CA TYR A 123 6.40 -6.67 3.67
C TYR A 123 5.70 -7.50 2.60
N GLY A 124 6.46 -7.83 1.56
CA GLY A 124 6.06 -8.79 0.54
C GLY A 124 5.03 -8.28 -0.47
N PRO A 125 4.68 -9.13 -1.46
CA PRO A 125 3.79 -8.76 -2.57
C PRO A 125 2.32 -8.56 -2.14
N ASP A 126 1.92 -9.09 -0.99
CA ASP A 126 0.61 -8.82 -0.37
C ASP A 126 0.63 -7.56 0.53
N GLY A 127 1.81 -7.07 0.95
CA GLY A 127 1.91 -5.91 1.82
C GLY A 127 1.35 -6.19 3.22
N ARG A 128 1.72 -7.33 3.81
CA ARG A 128 1.32 -7.68 5.18
C ARG A 128 2.07 -6.80 6.18
N SER A 129 1.41 -6.40 7.26
CA SER A 129 2.06 -5.59 8.31
C SER A 129 3.22 -6.33 8.97
N ALA A 130 4.40 -5.71 9.00
CA ALA A 130 5.50 -6.12 9.85
C ALA A 130 5.15 -5.81 11.32
N ALA A 131 5.54 -6.66 12.25
CA ALA A 131 5.42 -6.34 13.67
C ALA A 131 6.52 -5.34 14.06
N THR A 132 6.23 -4.36 14.91
CA THR A 132 7.27 -3.57 15.58
C THR A 132 7.73 -4.30 16.84
N TYR A 133 9.01 -4.18 17.18
CA TYR A 133 9.54 -4.74 18.42
C TYR A 133 10.55 -3.77 19.06
N THR A 134 10.74 -3.94 20.36
CA THR A 134 11.61 -3.10 21.18
C THR A 134 12.65 -3.98 21.87
N ASP A 135 13.92 -3.56 21.90
CA ASP A 135 15.00 -4.34 22.49
C ASP A 135 16.10 -3.45 23.07
N THR A 136 16.22 -3.43 24.39
CA THR A 136 17.22 -2.62 25.11
C THR A 136 18.68 -3.01 24.85
N GLY A 137 18.96 -4.13 24.17
CA GLY A 137 20.31 -4.53 23.75
C GLY A 137 20.72 -4.02 22.37
N ILE A 138 19.81 -3.38 21.65
CA ILE A 138 20.08 -2.59 20.47
C ILE A 138 19.99 -1.14 20.94
N ASP A 139 21.07 -0.34 20.92
CA ASP A 139 20.91 1.10 21.25
C ASP A 139 19.82 1.65 20.32
N GLY A 140 18.91 2.47 20.83
CA GLY A 140 17.68 2.83 20.12
C GLY A 140 16.50 2.84 21.07
N LEU A 141 15.91 4.01 21.27
CA LEU A 141 14.68 4.13 22.02
C LEU A 141 13.52 3.46 21.24
N PRO A 142 12.65 2.69 21.90
CA PRO A 142 11.38 2.24 21.33
C PRO A 142 10.67 3.32 20.52
N LEU A 143 9.99 2.93 19.43
CA LEU A 143 9.05 3.82 18.74
C LEU A 143 8.03 4.37 19.76
N ASP A 144 7.56 3.49 20.65
CA ASP A 144 6.64 3.73 21.75
C ASP A 144 7.10 4.85 22.72
N THR A 145 8.42 5.02 22.92
CA THR A 145 8.99 6.10 23.75
C THR A 145 9.04 7.44 23.04
N LEU A 146 9.02 7.49 21.71
CA LEU A 146 8.81 8.76 21.01
C LEU A 146 7.35 9.19 21.14
N THR A 147 6.41 8.27 21.02
CA THR A 147 4.96 8.58 21.06
C THR A 147 4.42 8.93 22.46
N ASN A 148 5.02 8.40 23.55
CA ASN A 148 4.47 8.54 24.90
C ASN A 148 5.46 9.06 25.98
N SER A 149 6.62 9.62 25.61
CA SER A 149 7.50 10.24 26.61
C SER A 149 6.90 11.57 27.11
N PRO A 150 6.83 11.81 28.43
CA PRO A 150 6.44 13.12 28.97
C PRO A 150 7.46 14.22 28.62
N ASP A 151 8.71 13.82 28.37
CA ASP A 151 9.80 14.70 27.93
C ASP A 151 10.12 14.40 26.45
N PRO A 152 9.66 15.20 25.48
CA PRO A 152 9.98 15.01 24.08
C PRO A 152 11.46 15.29 23.82
N ILE A 153 12.09 14.50 22.94
CA ILE A 153 13.50 14.67 22.59
C ILE A 153 13.69 16.00 21.87
N ARG A 154 14.49 16.89 22.48
CA ARG A 154 14.82 18.22 21.96
C ARG A 154 16.23 18.24 21.40
N VAL A 155 16.41 18.84 20.22
CA VAL A 155 17.69 18.94 19.52
C VAL A 155 18.01 20.41 19.27
N PRO A 156 19.20 20.91 19.68
CA PRO A 156 19.59 22.29 19.44
C PRO A 156 19.81 22.57 17.94
N PRO A 157 19.88 23.85 17.52
CA PRO A 157 20.23 24.25 16.15
C PRO A 157 21.50 23.54 15.66
N GLY A 158 21.45 22.95 14.46
CA GLY A 158 22.56 22.17 13.88
C GLY A 158 22.88 20.84 14.59
N GLY A 159 22.17 20.50 15.67
CA GLY A 159 22.32 19.24 16.40
C GLY A 159 21.72 18.06 15.65
N THR A 160 22.09 16.85 16.08
CA THR A 160 21.58 15.59 15.51
C THR A 160 21.01 14.67 16.58
N TYR A 161 19.99 13.90 16.21
CA TYR A 161 19.47 12.78 17.00
C TYR A 161 19.27 11.56 16.08
N THR A 162 19.47 10.34 16.60
CA THR A 162 19.28 9.12 15.82
C THR A 162 18.30 8.19 16.53
N ALA A 163 17.12 8.02 15.94
CA ALA A 163 16.20 6.94 16.29
C ALA A 163 16.65 5.65 15.59
N ARG A 164 16.53 4.50 16.25
CA ARG A 164 16.72 3.19 15.62
C ARG A 164 15.48 2.35 15.85
N LEU A 165 14.97 1.75 14.79
CA LEU A 165 13.64 1.16 14.73
C LEU A 165 13.74 -0.35 14.51
N GLY A 166 12.99 -1.12 15.29
CA GLY A 166 12.93 -2.58 15.21
C GLY A 166 11.69 -3.07 14.47
N PHE A 167 11.88 -3.85 13.41
CA PHE A 167 10.82 -4.52 12.66
C PHE A 167 11.00 -6.02 12.68
N ALA A 168 9.91 -6.78 12.74
CA ALA A 168 9.91 -8.22 12.66
C ALA A 168 9.03 -8.70 11.51
N VAL A 169 9.52 -9.71 10.80
CA VAL A 169 8.81 -10.37 9.69
C VAL A 169 9.03 -11.90 9.77
N PRO A 170 8.17 -12.74 9.17
CA PRO A 170 8.42 -14.18 9.08
C PRO A 170 9.73 -14.48 8.35
N GLU A 171 10.40 -15.58 8.70
CA GLU A 171 11.62 -16.09 8.00
C GLU A 171 11.41 -16.20 6.47
N ALA A 172 10.20 -16.56 6.04
CA ALA A 172 9.83 -16.67 4.62
C ALA A 172 9.77 -15.33 3.85
N ALA A 173 9.86 -14.18 4.53
CA ALA A 173 9.91 -12.86 3.92
C ALA A 173 11.32 -12.41 3.49
N LYS A 174 12.37 -13.21 3.73
CA LYS A 174 13.73 -12.91 3.26
C LYS A 174 13.77 -12.72 1.74
N GLY A 175 14.48 -11.69 1.29
CA GLY A 175 14.56 -11.31 -0.12
C GLY A 175 13.29 -10.64 -0.68
N GLN A 176 12.26 -10.41 0.13
CA GLN A 176 11.08 -9.61 -0.26
C GLN A 176 11.30 -8.13 0.14
N PRO A 177 10.58 -7.17 -0.48
CA PRO A 177 10.62 -5.78 -0.02
C PRO A 177 10.01 -5.61 1.37
N LEU A 178 10.56 -4.68 2.15
CA LEU A 178 9.93 -4.04 3.31
C LEU A 178 9.73 -2.56 2.98
N THR A 179 8.48 -2.16 2.80
CA THR A 179 8.08 -0.77 2.52
C THR A 179 7.67 -0.08 3.82
N LEU A 180 8.28 1.06 4.12
CA LEU A 180 7.95 1.92 5.26
C LEU A 180 7.22 3.19 4.77
N THR A 181 6.12 3.53 5.44
CA THR A 181 5.42 4.81 5.28
C THR A 181 5.88 5.73 6.41
N TYR A 182 6.75 6.68 6.08
CA TYR A 182 7.31 7.65 7.01
C TYR A 182 6.52 8.95 6.99
N THR A 183 6.38 9.59 8.16
CA THR A 183 5.92 10.97 8.24
C THR A 183 6.68 11.75 9.31
N ASN A 184 6.77 13.06 9.13
CA ASN A 184 7.23 14.02 10.15
C ASN A 184 6.14 15.05 10.50
N GLY A 185 4.88 14.79 10.12
CA GLY A 185 3.76 15.73 10.28
C GLY A 185 3.72 16.88 9.26
N GLN A 186 4.82 17.16 8.54
CA GLN A 186 4.87 18.10 7.42
C GLN A 186 4.76 17.39 6.07
N SER A 187 5.32 16.19 5.97
CA SER A 187 5.43 15.43 4.73
C SER A 187 5.36 13.92 4.96
N THR A 188 4.74 13.22 4.01
CA THR A 188 4.79 11.75 3.92
C THR A 188 5.84 11.34 2.89
N ARG A 189 6.59 10.27 3.19
CA ARG A 189 7.57 9.66 2.30
C ARG A 189 7.40 8.14 2.35
N TYR A 190 7.65 7.47 1.23
CA TYR A 190 7.69 6.01 1.17
C TYR A 190 9.13 5.56 0.98
N LEU A 191 9.59 4.68 1.85
CA LEU A 191 10.94 4.13 1.82
C LEU A 191 10.87 2.63 1.63
N GLU A 192 11.83 2.04 0.92
CA GLU A 192 11.86 0.60 0.72
C GLU A 192 13.28 0.05 0.71
N ASP A 193 13.43 -1.16 1.25
CA ASP A 193 14.64 -1.96 1.14
C ASP A 193 14.29 -3.45 1.06
N THR A 194 15.22 -4.24 0.58
CA THR A 194 15.05 -5.70 0.50
C THR A 194 15.41 -6.33 1.84
N ILE A 195 14.53 -7.18 2.37
CA ILE A 195 14.74 -7.88 3.64
C ILE A 195 15.99 -8.78 3.52
N PRO A 196 17.05 -8.58 4.32
CA PRO A 196 18.32 -9.27 4.10
C PRO A 196 18.22 -10.79 4.30
N GLY A 197 18.70 -11.54 3.30
CA GLY A 197 18.73 -12.99 3.28
C GLY A 197 18.91 -13.52 1.85
N ALA A 198 18.98 -14.84 1.70
CA ALA A 198 18.90 -15.46 0.38
C ALA A 198 17.53 -15.15 -0.24
N THR A 199 17.51 -14.93 -1.55
CA THR A 199 16.33 -14.49 -2.31
C THR A 199 15.12 -15.40 -2.04
N ALA A 200 13.96 -14.81 -1.77
CA ALA A 200 12.70 -15.53 -1.88
C ALA A 200 12.61 -16.20 -3.26
N ALA A 201 11.81 -17.27 -3.37
CA ALA A 201 11.24 -17.62 -4.66
C ALA A 201 10.63 -16.34 -5.26
N PRO A 202 10.85 -16.03 -6.55
CA PRO A 202 10.34 -14.80 -7.15
C PRO A 202 8.86 -14.70 -6.80
N PRO A 203 8.38 -13.54 -6.30
CA PRO A 203 7.02 -13.43 -5.83
C PRO A 203 6.11 -13.92 -6.95
N VAL A 204 5.16 -14.79 -6.61
CA VAL A 204 3.97 -14.94 -7.45
C VAL A 204 3.21 -13.64 -7.30
N ALA A 205 3.68 -12.61 -8.00
CA ALA A 205 2.89 -11.45 -8.33
C ALA A 205 1.68 -12.02 -9.05
N SER A 206 0.57 -12.15 -8.33
CA SER A 206 -0.74 -12.37 -8.93
C SER A 206 -0.98 -11.15 -9.79
N ALA A 207 -0.55 -11.24 -11.05
CA ALA A 207 -0.43 -10.10 -11.96
C ALA A 207 -1.73 -9.30 -11.90
N ILE A 208 -1.61 -8.04 -11.53
CA ILE A 208 -2.75 -7.28 -11.04
C ILE A 208 -3.62 -6.94 -12.24
N HIS A 209 -4.64 -7.77 -12.41
CA HIS A 209 -5.56 -7.78 -13.53
C HIS A 209 -6.94 -7.56 -12.96
N PRO A 210 -7.34 -6.29 -12.72
CA PRO A 210 -8.69 -6.01 -12.25
C PRO A 210 -9.71 -6.53 -13.25
N VAL A 211 -10.72 -7.21 -12.75
CA VAL A 211 -11.88 -7.64 -13.54
C VAL A 211 -12.75 -6.43 -13.83
N SER A 212 -13.44 -6.42 -14.99
CA SER A 212 -14.31 -5.29 -15.38
C SER A 212 -15.29 -4.92 -14.27
N ALA A 213 -15.47 -3.62 -14.04
CA ALA A 213 -16.42 -3.06 -13.09
C ALA A 213 -17.87 -3.52 -13.34
N ASP A 214 -18.20 -3.97 -14.56
CA ASP A 214 -19.52 -4.54 -14.90
C ASP A 214 -19.81 -5.86 -14.17
N LYS A 215 -18.79 -6.57 -13.66
CA LYS A 215 -18.94 -7.86 -12.98
C LYS A 215 -19.45 -7.66 -11.54
N LYS A 216 -20.78 -7.65 -11.40
CA LYS A 216 -21.51 -7.44 -10.13
C LYS A 216 -21.18 -8.40 -8.98
N MET A 217 -20.56 -9.55 -9.26
CA MET A 217 -20.14 -10.52 -8.25
C MET A 217 -18.84 -11.19 -8.66
N LEU A 218 -17.81 -11.01 -7.84
CA LEU A 218 -16.44 -11.47 -8.05
C LEU A 218 -16.20 -12.84 -7.42
N ALA A 219 -15.21 -13.58 -7.90
CA ALA A 219 -14.72 -14.76 -7.20
C ALA A 219 -13.69 -14.33 -6.14
N PHE A 220 -13.58 -15.07 -5.03
CA PHE A 220 -12.44 -14.89 -4.13
C PHE A 220 -11.12 -15.04 -4.88
N GLY A 221 -10.20 -14.08 -4.68
CA GLY A 221 -8.94 -13.95 -5.41
C GLY A 221 -8.98 -13.04 -6.65
N ASP A 222 -10.16 -12.70 -7.18
CA ASP A 222 -10.27 -11.67 -8.24
C ASP A 222 -9.84 -10.29 -7.69
N TRP A 223 -9.19 -9.48 -8.52
CA TRP A 223 -9.04 -8.05 -8.26
C TRP A 223 -10.27 -7.29 -8.77
N HIS A 224 -10.85 -6.46 -7.90
CA HIS A 224 -11.77 -5.38 -8.28
C HIS A 224 -10.95 -4.12 -8.56
N ALA A 225 -11.12 -3.52 -9.75
CA ALA A 225 -10.89 -2.08 -9.87
C ALA A 225 -12.03 -1.39 -9.09
N GLY A 226 -11.69 -0.78 -7.94
CA GLY A 226 -12.65 -0.11 -7.07
C GLY A 226 -13.04 1.26 -7.60
N ASN A 227 -12.63 2.30 -6.89
CA ASN A 227 -12.51 3.62 -7.49
C ASN A 227 -11.24 3.69 -8.36
N GLU A 228 -11.06 4.77 -9.11
CA GLU A 228 -9.90 4.95 -10.01
C GLU A 228 -8.55 4.88 -9.27
N THR A 229 -8.55 5.08 -7.96
CA THR A 229 -7.36 5.22 -7.11
C THR A 229 -6.96 3.97 -6.33
N THR A 230 -7.80 2.96 -6.12
CA THR A 230 -7.39 1.77 -5.34
C THR A 230 -8.10 0.50 -5.79
N TYR A 231 -7.33 -0.58 -6.00
CA TYR A 231 -7.89 -1.90 -6.32
C TYR A 231 -8.01 -2.74 -5.05
N LEU A 232 -9.02 -3.60 -4.98
CA LEU A 232 -9.28 -4.48 -3.84
C LEU A 232 -9.29 -5.94 -4.31
N ARG A 233 -8.76 -6.86 -3.50
CA ARG A 233 -8.88 -8.31 -3.65
C ARG A 233 -9.24 -8.90 -2.30
N VAL A 234 -10.23 -9.79 -2.28
CA VAL A 234 -10.63 -10.57 -1.10
C VAL A 234 -10.14 -11.99 -1.27
N SER A 235 -9.37 -12.52 -0.31
CA SER A 235 -8.87 -13.90 -0.37
C SER A 235 -9.99 -14.94 -0.31
N ALA A 236 -9.65 -16.22 -0.52
CA ALA A 236 -10.53 -17.29 -0.07
C ALA A 236 -10.71 -17.22 1.46
N VAL A 237 -11.91 -17.57 1.94
CA VAL A 237 -12.18 -17.68 3.38
C VAL A 237 -11.45 -18.89 3.94
N LYS A 238 -10.71 -18.69 5.03
CA LYS A 238 -10.01 -19.74 5.77
C LYS A 238 -10.74 -20.01 7.09
N VAL A 239 -10.99 -21.27 7.43
CA VAL A 239 -11.40 -21.64 8.79
C VAL A 239 -10.15 -21.71 9.68
N THR A 240 -10.15 -20.98 10.79
CA THR A 240 -9.03 -21.00 11.76
C THR A 240 -9.35 -21.73 13.05
N GLY A 241 -10.62 -22.07 13.29
CA GLY A 241 -11.02 -23.00 14.33
C GLY A 241 -12.51 -23.01 14.60
N THR A 242 -12.86 -23.33 15.84
CA THR A 242 -14.22 -23.25 16.36
C THR A 242 -14.21 -22.34 17.58
N ASP A 243 -15.16 -21.41 17.66
CA ASP A 243 -15.30 -20.49 18.79
C ASP A 243 -15.98 -21.14 20.01
N ALA A 244 -16.11 -20.39 21.10
CA ALA A 244 -16.73 -20.85 22.34
C ALA A 244 -18.25 -21.16 22.21
N SER A 245 -18.91 -20.69 21.15
CA SER A 245 -20.31 -20.96 20.85
C SER A 245 -20.51 -22.18 19.94
N GLY A 246 -19.42 -22.81 19.48
CA GLY A 246 -19.43 -23.91 18.54
C GLY A 246 -19.51 -23.47 17.07
N GLN A 247 -19.46 -22.17 16.77
CA GLN A 247 -19.39 -21.66 15.41
C GLN A 247 -17.98 -21.72 14.85
N ARG A 248 -17.84 -21.71 13.52
CA ARG A 248 -16.55 -21.76 12.85
C ARG A 248 -15.93 -20.37 12.86
N ALA A 249 -14.80 -20.21 13.54
CA ALA A 249 -13.98 -19.02 13.46
C ALA A 249 -13.31 -18.99 12.07
N CYS A 250 -13.51 -17.89 11.36
CA CYS A 250 -13.11 -17.72 9.96
C CYS A 250 -12.34 -16.42 9.77
N GLU A 251 -11.46 -16.43 8.77
CA GLU A 251 -10.59 -15.32 8.41
C GLU A 251 -10.61 -15.09 6.90
N VAL A 252 -10.47 -13.82 6.50
CA VAL A 252 -10.26 -13.43 5.11
C VAL A 252 -9.28 -12.25 5.04
N ASP A 253 -8.37 -12.29 4.07
CA ASP A 253 -7.46 -11.18 3.80
C ASP A 253 -8.08 -10.23 2.79
N LEU A 254 -8.29 -8.97 3.20
CA LEU A 254 -8.58 -7.84 2.32
C LEU A 254 -7.24 -7.25 1.87
N THR A 255 -6.91 -7.38 0.59
CA THR A 255 -5.69 -6.80 0.00
C THR A 255 -6.05 -5.61 -0.86
N PHE A 256 -5.54 -4.43 -0.50
CA PHE A 256 -5.64 -3.22 -1.29
C PHE A 256 -4.36 -3.05 -2.12
N PHE A 257 -4.46 -2.46 -3.31
CA PHE A 257 -3.33 -2.11 -4.16
C PHE A 257 -3.45 -0.66 -4.63
N ASN A 258 -2.35 0.09 -4.51
CA ASN A 258 -2.22 1.42 -5.08
C ASN A 258 -1.66 1.30 -6.52
N PRO A 259 -2.47 1.59 -7.57
CA PRO A 259 -2.07 1.49 -8.97
C PRO A 259 -1.31 2.72 -9.49
N GLU A 260 -1.09 3.75 -8.67
CA GLU A 260 -0.28 4.91 -9.05
C GLU A 260 1.18 4.50 -9.31
N GLU A 261 1.81 5.13 -10.30
CA GLU A 261 3.23 4.91 -10.62
C GLU A 261 4.16 5.91 -9.89
N GLU A 262 3.60 7.02 -9.39
CA GLU A 262 4.31 8.10 -8.72
C GLU A 262 3.71 8.44 -7.33
N VAL A 263 4.51 9.07 -6.46
CA VAL A 263 4.02 9.59 -5.17
C VAL A 263 3.11 10.80 -5.38
N SER A 264 1.80 10.55 -5.44
CA SER A 264 0.77 11.59 -5.45
C SER A 264 0.60 12.24 -4.06
N PRO A 265 0.37 13.57 -3.96
CA PRO A 265 0.01 14.23 -2.71
C PRO A 265 -1.41 13.84 -2.22
N LEU A 266 -2.22 13.21 -3.07
CA LEU A 266 -3.46 12.55 -2.65
C LEU A 266 -3.11 11.22 -1.94
N SER A 267 -2.80 11.38 -0.66
CA SER A 267 -2.72 10.33 0.36
C SER A 267 -3.77 9.24 0.19
N GLN A 268 -3.37 8.07 -0.32
CA GLN A 268 -4.24 6.90 -0.43
C GLN A 268 -4.33 6.16 0.91
N THR A 269 -5.23 6.63 1.78
CA THR A 269 -5.71 5.84 2.92
C THR A 269 -6.63 4.71 2.42
N PRO A 270 -6.41 3.46 2.83
CA PRO A 270 -7.35 2.38 2.58
C PRO A 270 -8.73 2.72 3.12
N LEU A 271 -9.77 2.34 2.38
CA LEU A 271 -11.15 2.70 2.66
C LEU A 271 -11.61 2.14 4.01
N GLU A 272 -12.26 2.97 4.82
CA GLU A 272 -12.97 2.50 6.00
C GLU A 272 -14.16 1.65 5.56
N ALA A 273 -14.02 0.33 5.68
CA ALA A 273 -14.94 -0.62 5.08
C ALA A 273 -15.75 -1.37 6.15
N SER A 274 -17.03 -1.60 5.88
CA SER A 274 -17.78 -2.67 6.51
C SER A 274 -17.62 -3.97 5.72
N VAL A 275 -17.52 -5.09 6.44
CA VAL A 275 -17.46 -6.44 5.87
C VAL A 275 -18.72 -7.17 6.31
N HIS A 276 -19.66 -7.39 5.40
CA HIS A 276 -20.88 -8.16 5.65
C HIS A 276 -20.71 -9.58 5.10
N VAL A 277 -20.92 -10.59 5.94
CA VAL A 277 -20.70 -11.99 5.60
C VAL A 277 -22.03 -12.71 5.51
N TYR A 278 -22.29 -13.31 4.35
CA TYR A 278 -23.50 -14.05 4.04
C TYR A 278 -23.17 -15.51 3.68
N TYR A 279 -24.11 -16.43 3.96
CA TYR A 279 -23.97 -17.84 3.61
C TYR A 279 -25.19 -18.42 2.89
N GLY A 280 -24.93 -19.40 2.04
CA GLY A 280 -25.94 -20.15 1.32
C GLY A 280 -26.63 -19.34 0.21
N LYS A 281 -27.49 -20.01 -0.56
CA LYS A 281 -28.17 -19.41 -1.73
C LYS A 281 -29.16 -18.29 -1.37
N SER A 282 -29.63 -18.25 -0.12
CA SER A 282 -30.57 -17.25 0.38
C SER A 282 -29.88 -16.00 0.95
N LEU A 283 -28.53 -15.94 0.92
CA LEU A 283 -27.73 -14.85 1.49
C LEU A 283 -28.15 -14.51 2.93
N THR A 284 -28.21 -15.52 3.80
CA THR A 284 -28.45 -15.28 5.22
C THR A 284 -27.19 -14.67 5.83
N GLU A 285 -27.33 -13.55 6.54
CA GLU A 285 -26.20 -12.91 7.23
C GLU A 285 -25.69 -13.83 8.35
N ALA A 286 -24.39 -14.08 8.37
CA ALA A 286 -23.70 -14.78 9.45
C ALA A 286 -23.14 -13.78 10.47
N ASP A 287 -22.45 -12.74 9.96
CA ASP A 287 -21.66 -11.82 10.75
C ASP A 287 -21.45 -10.50 9.99
N THR A 288 -21.14 -9.43 10.72
CA THR A 288 -20.79 -8.12 10.15
C THR A 288 -19.66 -7.49 10.96
N VAL A 289 -18.51 -7.27 10.31
CA VAL A 289 -17.41 -6.48 10.85
C VAL A 289 -17.64 -5.02 10.46
N LYS A 290 -18.03 -4.19 11.43
CA LYS A 290 -18.29 -2.76 11.22
C LYS A 290 -17.00 -1.96 11.30
N GLU A 291 -16.91 -0.90 10.48
CA GLU A 291 -15.86 0.14 10.55
C GLU A 291 -14.46 -0.46 10.72
N TYR A 292 -14.01 -1.23 9.73
CA TYR A 292 -12.71 -1.92 9.81
C TYR A 292 -11.56 -0.90 9.76
N THR A 293 -11.04 -0.53 10.92
CA THR A 293 -9.99 0.49 11.08
C THR A 293 -8.56 -0.04 10.92
N GLY A 294 -8.34 -1.33 10.65
CA GLY A 294 -6.99 -1.93 10.63
C GLY A 294 -6.01 -1.36 9.60
N LEU A 295 -6.47 -0.53 8.66
CA LEU A 295 -5.66 0.31 7.78
C LEU A 295 -6.09 1.80 7.77
N SER A 296 -7.05 2.22 8.60
CA SER A 296 -7.50 3.62 8.63
C SER A 296 -6.32 4.54 8.99
N GLY A 297 -6.16 5.62 8.22
CA GLY A 297 -5.01 6.54 8.31
C GLY A 297 -3.68 6.05 7.71
N ALA A 298 -3.53 4.77 7.36
CA ALA A 298 -2.23 4.19 7.00
C ALA A 298 -2.02 4.11 5.47
N PHE A 299 -1.38 5.13 4.87
CA PHE A 299 -1.23 5.24 3.41
C PHE A 299 -0.57 4.04 2.70
N ILE A 300 -0.95 3.74 1.45
CA ILE A 300 -0.29 2.72 0.61
C ILE A 300 0.71 3.39 -0.36
N ALA A 301 1.94 2.89 -0.42
CA ALA A 301 2.96 3.35 -1.38
C ALA A 301 2.59 3.02 -2.84
N PRO A 302 3.04 3.82 -3.84
CA PRO A 302 2.80 3.55 -5.26
C PRO A 302 3.26 2.15 -5.68
N GLN A 303 2.52 1.48 -6.56
CA GLN A 303 2.76 0.09 -6.98
C GLN A 303 2.98 -0.89 -5.81
N ARG A 304 2.39 -0.66 -4.64
CA ARG A 304 2.45 -1.57 -3.48
C ARG A 304 1.06 -1.89 -2.97
N THR A 305 1.01 -2.91 -2.13
CA THR A 305 -0.18 -3.48 -1.54
C THR A 305 -0.25 -3.21 -0.04
N ALA A 306 -1.43 -3.38 0.53
CA ALA A 306 -1.65 -3.47 1.96
C ALA A 306 -2.69 -4.56 2.25
N THR A 307 -2.34 -5.56 3.05
CA THR A 307 -3.27 -6.60 3.51
C THR A 307 -3.68 -6.38 4.96
N VAL A 308 -4.95 -6.58 5.23
CA VAL A 308 -5.50 -6.78 6.56
C VAL A 308 -6.42 -8.00 6.63
N THR A 309 -6.42 -8.66 7.77
CA THR A 309 -7.21 -9.86 8.02
C THR A 309 -8.48 -9.49 8.79
N ALA A 310 -9.64 -9.73 8.19
CA ALA A 310 -10.93 -9.63 8.86
C ALA A 310 -11.29 -11.00 9.46
N HIS A 311 -11.60 -11.01 10.76
CA HIS A 311 -12.04 -12.18 11.50
C HIS A 311 -13.56 -12.12 11.66
N PHE A 312 -14.24 -13.26 11.45
CA PHE A 312 -15.69 -13.37 11.55
C PHE A 312 -16.10 -14.81 11.87
N THR A 313 -17.37 -15.00 12.21
CA THR A 313 -17.94 -16.33 12.51
C THR A 313 -18.85 -16.83 11.38
N LEU A 314 -18.89 -18.14 11.20
CA LEU A 314 -19.89 -18.82 10.36
C LEU A 314 -20.59 -19.91 11.18
N PRO A 315 -21.90 -20.12 10.98
CA PRO A 315 -22.62 -21.21 11.65
C PRO A 315 -21.92 -22.57 11.51
N ALA A 316 -21.96 -23.36 12.57
CA ALA A 316 -21.38 -24.71 12.63
C ALA A 316 -21.87 -25.63 11.50
N LYS A 317 -23.11 -25.42 11.06
CA LYS A 317 -23.82 -26.20 10.04
C LYS A 317 -24.29 -25.31 8.88
N VAL A 318 -23.41 -24.52 8.29
CA VAL A 318 -23.75 -23.77 7.05
C VAL A 318 -24.27 -24.75 5.99
N VAL A 319 -25.43 -24.40 5.43
CA VAL A 319 -26.10 -25.12 4.34
C VAL A 319 -25.16 -25.18 3.12
N PRO A 320 -25.06 -26.32 2.39
CA PRO A 320 -24.18 -26.41 1.22
C PRO A 320 -24.46 -25.31 0.19
N GLY A 321 -23.49 -24.41 0.06
CA GLY A 321 -23.54 -23.22 -0.78
C GLY A 321 -22.31 -22.33 -0.52
N PRO A 322 -22.05 -21.34 -1.39
CA PRO A 322 -20.93 -20.45 -1.21
C PRO A 322 -21.11 -19.54 0.02
N VAL A 323 -20.00 -19.03 0.52
CA VAL A 323 -19.96 -17.82 1.35
C VAL A 323 -19.83 -16.63 0.41
N THR A 324 -20.55 -15.57 0.74
CA THR A 324 -20.55 -14.31 -0.01
C THR A 324 -20.15 -13.20 0.96
N ILE A 325 -19.18 -12.39 0.56
CA ILE A 325 -18.68 -11.27 1.34
C ILE A 325 -18.97 -9.99 0.56
N GLU A 326 -19.74 -9.09 1.18
CA GLU A 326 -19.94 -7.75 0.67
C GLU A 326 -19.05 -6.77 1.43
N ILE A 327 -18.30 -5.96 0.68
CA ILE A 327 -17.48 -4.87 1.20
C ILE A 327 -18.17 -3.56 0.83
N GLY A 328 -18.50 -2.75 1.84
CA GLY A 328 -19.14 -1.44 1.68
C GLY A 328 -18.36 -0.32 2.35
N ASN A 329 -18.51 0.93 1.92
CA ASN A 329 -17.98 2.10 2.64
C ASN A 329 -18.95 3.31 2.59
N SER A 330 -18.59 4.39 3.31
CA SER A 330 -19.33 5.66 3.32
C SER A 330 -19.42 6.37 1.96
N ASP A 331 -18.44 6.14 1.09
CA ASP A 331 -18.30 6.83 -0.20
C ASP A 331 -19.09 6.13 -1.33
N GLY A 332 -19.82 5.06 -1.00
CA GLY A 332 -20.67 4.33 -1.93
C GLY A 332 -19.99 3.19 -2.70
N LEU A 333 -18.76 2.80 -2.33
CA LEU A 333 -18.23 1.51 -2.76
C LEU A 333 -19.15 0.41 -2.25
N ARG A 334 -19.54 -0.51 -3.13
CA ARG A 334 -20.22 -1.75 -2.78
C ARG A 334 -19.78 -2.84 -3.74
N VAL A 335 -18.98 -3.78 -3.24
CA VAL A 335 -18.45 -4.89 -4.04
C VAL A 335 -18.69 -6.22 -3.35
N THR A 336 -19.15 -7.20 -4.12
CA THR A 336 -19.55 -8.51 -3.63
C THR A 336 -18.62 -9.59 -4.18
N TYR A 337 -18.03 -10.36 -3.28
CA TYR A 337 -17.22 -11.55 -3.59
C TYR A 337 -17.96 -12.81 -3.17
N THR A 338 -17.78 -13.91 -3.89
CA THR A 338 -18.37 -15.20 -3.54
C THR A 338 -17.40 -16.35 -3.82
N GLY A 339 -17.57 -17.44 -3.08
CA GLY A 339 -16.83 -18.67 -3.31
C GLY A 339 -17.06 -19.71 -2.22
N ASN A 340 -16.38 -20.84 -2.34
CA ASN A 340 -16.40 -21.86 -1.29
C ASN A 340 -15.46 -21.44 -0.15
N VAL A 341 -15.78 -21.88 1.07
CA VAL A 341 -14.84 -21.83 2.20
C VAL A 341 -13.70 -22.80 1.93
N GLY A 342 -12.46 -22.34 2.11
CA GLY A 342 -11.28 -23.20 2.08
C GLY A 342 -11.22 -24.08 3.32
N ASN A 343 -10.92 -25.37 3.10
CA ASN A 343 -10.58 -26.32 4.17
C ASN A 343 -9.13 -26.13 4.61
#